data_AF-A0A917F290-F1
#
_entry.id   AF-A0A917F290-F1
#
_cell.length_a   1.000
_cell.length_b   1.000
_cell.length_c   1.000
_cell.angle_alpha   90.00
_cell.angle_beta   90.00
_cell.angle_gamma   90.00
#
_symmetry.space_group_name_H-M   'P 1'
#
loop_
_entity.id
_entity.type
_entity.pdbx_description
1 polymer ?
#
loop_
_entity_poly.entity_id
_entity_poly.type
_entity_poly.pdbx_seq_one_letter_code
_entity_poly.pdbx_strand_id
1 'polypeptide(L)'
;MSERNTLVRSMHDLGLAAWFGGTLMGAVGLNGAAAHAKDPAERLSLSALGWAKWAPVQLAAIAVHGIGGIGLIAGNKARLAGQPESRTNTKLKLALTVAAGGASLYSGLLGRTIGLHSSEGAETVTEPASTASAELTAAQKKQRILQWVLPVLTGTLIVLAAQQGEQQRPFAGLLKR
;
A
#
# COMPACT_ATOMS: atom_id res chain seq x y z
N MET A 1 15.62 -1.72 -30.68
CA MET A 1 15.57 -0.38 -30.03
C MET A 1 15.00 -0.57 -28.64
N SER A 2 15.62 -0.06 -27.57
CA SER A 2 15.01 -0.14 -26.23
C SER A 2 13.76 0.72 -26.22
N GLU A 3 12.57 0.11 -26.20
CA GLU A 3 11.33 0.88 -26.06
C GLU A 3 11.39 1.70 -24.77
N ARG A 4 11.25 3.02 -24.89
CA ARG A 4 11.14 3.92 -23.75
C ARG A 4 9.79 3.69 -23.10
N ASN A 5 9.75 2.83 -22.08
CA ASN A 5 8.56 2.52 -21.29
C ASN A 5 8.26 3.59 -20.22
N THR A 6 8.52 4.87 -20.52
CA THR A 6 8.41 5.96 -19.53
C THR A 6 7.01 6.04 -18.95
N LEU A 7 5.97 6.05 -19.79
CA LEU A 7 4.58 6.12 -19.34
C LEU A 7 4.22 4.96 -18.40
N VAL A 8 4.45 3.72 -18.84
CA VAL A 8 4.15 2.51 -18.08
C VAL A 8 4.91 2.46 -16.76
N ARG A 9 6.16 2.92 -16.75
CA ARG A 9 6.98 3.03 -15.54
C ARG A 9 6.46 4.11 -14.60
N SER A 10 6.08 5.27 -15.12
CA SER A 10 5.46 6.33 -14.32
C SER A 10 4.15 5.85 -13.69
N MET A 11 3.31 5.10 -14.41
CA MET A 11 2.11 4.48 -13.83
C MET A 11 2.48 3.52 -12.69
N HIS A 12 3.41 2.60 -12.92
CA HIS A 12 3.88 1.67 -11.91
C HIS A 12 4.39 2.40 -10.65
N ASP A 13 5.26 3.40 -10.82
CA ASP A 13 5.98 4.05 -9.73
C ASP A 13 5.11 5.07 -8.99
N LEU A 14 4.32 5.89 -9.69
CA LEU A 14 3.40 6.86 -9.05
C LEU A 14 2.26 6.15 -8.32
N GLY A 15 1.70 5.08 -8.91
CA GLY A 15 0.69 4.27 -8.23
C GLY A 15 1.21 3.66 -6.94
N LEU A 16 2.43 3.11 -6.95
CA LEU A 16 3.03 2.55 -5.75
C LEU A 16 3.38 3.62 -4.72
N ALA A 17 3.89 4.78 -5.16
CA ALA A 17 4.22 5.90 -4.27
C ALA A 17 2.98 6.45 -3.57
N ALA A 18 1.87 6.62 -4.30
CA ALA A 18 0.60 7.05 -3.71
C ALA A 18 0.04 6.01 -2.73
N TRP A 19 0.15 4.71 -3.05
CA TRP A 19 -0.29 3.65 -2.16
C TRP A 19 0.54 3.60 -0.86
N PHE A 20 1.86 3.62 -0.96
CA PHE A 20 2.77 3.69 0.18
C PHE A 20 2.53 4.96 1.01
N GLY A 21 2.60 6.13 0.38
CA GLY A 21 2.45 7.41 1.04
C GLY A 21 1.09 7.56 1.73
N GLY A 22 0.02 7.13 1.07
CA GLY A 22 -1.32 7.16 1.64
C GLY A 22 -1.51 6.23 2.85
N THR A 23 -0.94 5.02 2.81
CA THR A 23 -1.02 4.10 3.96
C THR A 23 -0.19 4.61 5.14
N LEU A 24 1.01 5.14 4.89
CA LEU A 24 1.87 5.69 5.93
C LEU A 24 1.29 6.98 6.54
N MET A 25 0.84 7.92 5.71
CA MET A 25 0.15 9.12 6.18
C MET A 25 -1.10 8.73 6.95
N GLY A 26 -1.88 7.76 6.45
CA GLY A 26 -3.09 7.29 7.10
C GLY A 26 -2.83 6.78 8.53
N ALA A 27 -1.78 5.99 8.73
CA ALA A 27 -1.39 5.48 10.04
C ALA A 27 -0.82 6.58 10.95
N VAL A 28 0.06 7.44 10.44
CA VAL A 28 0.80 8.43 11.25
C VAL A 28 0.02 9.73 11.41
N GLY A 29 -0.34 10.36 10.30
CA GLY A 29 -0.99 11.67 10.26
C GLY A 29 -2.48 11.59 10.55
N LEU A 30 -3.24 10.82 9.76
CA LEU A 30 -4.70 10.78 9.91
C LEU A 30 -5.12 10.14 11.23
N ASN A 31 -4.71 8.90 11.50
CA ASN A 31 -5.08 8.21 12.73
C ASN A 31 -4.46 8.87 13.97
N GLY A 32 -3.21 9.36 13.85
CA GLY A 32 -2.53 10.08 14.93
C GLY A 32 -3.26 11.38 15.29
N ALA A 33 -3.67 12.19 14.31
CA ALA A 33 -4.44 13.41 14.58
C ALA A 33 -5.84 13.09 15.13
N ALA A 34 -6.55 12.13 14.55
CA ALA A 34 -7.89 11.74 14.99
C ALA A 34 -7.91 11.24 16.44
N ALA A 35 -6.84 10.59 16.91
CA ALA A 35 -6.71 10.14 18.29
C ALA A 35 -6.73 11.29 19.33
N HIS A 36 -6.48 12.53 18.92
CA HIS A 36 -6.50 13.69 19.81
C HIS A 36 -7.89 14.35 19.94
N ALA A 37 -8.92 13.85 19.25
CA ALA A 37 -10.28 14.33 19.45
C ALA A 37 -10.73 14.08 20.90
N LYS A 38 -11.46 15.05 21.47
CA LYS A 38 -11.90 14.99 22.88
C LYS A 38 -13.02 13.97 23.07
N ASP A 39 -13.95 13.91 22.13
CA ASP A 39 -15.02 12.92 22.13
C ASP A 39 -14.48 11.58 21.58
N PRO A 40 -14.55 10.48 22.37
CA PRO A 40 -14.14 9.16 21.91
C PRO A 40 -14.85 8.68 20.64
N ALA A 41 -16.11 9.05 20.42
CA ALA A 41 -16.85 8.69 19.21
C ALA A 41 -16.33 9.46 18.00
N GLU A 42 -16.05 10.76 18.19
CA GLU A 42 -15.47 11.63 17.17
C GLU A 42 -14.11 11.12 16.67
N ARG A 43 -13.27 10.52 17.53
CA ARG A 43 -12.00 9.89 17.12
C ARG A 43 -12.20 8.87 16.00
N LEU A 44 -13.19 7.98 16.16
CA LEU A 44 -13.50 6.94 15.19
C LEU A 44 -14.15 7.51 13.94
N SER A 45 -15.11 8.44 14.10
CA SER A 45 -15.78 9.07 12.96
C SER A 45 -14.81 9.89 12.09
N LEU A 46 -13.90 10.67 12.68
CA LEU A 46 -12.91 11.46 11.93
C LEU A 46 -11.95 10.57 11.15
N SER A 47 -11.44 9.50 11.78
CA SER A 47 -10.59 8.54 11.06
C SER A 47 -11.35 7.87 9.91
N ALA A 48 -12.56 7.37 10.16
CA ALA A 48 -13.38 6.72 9.15
C ALA A 48 -13.70 7.65 7.96
N LEU A 49 -14.03 8.92 8.22
CA LEU A 49 -14.28 9.92 7.19
C LEU A 49 -13.02 10.22 6.36
N GLY A 50 -11.86 10.35 7.02
CA GLY A 50 -10.59 10.54 6.33
C GLY A 50 -10.25 9.38 5.40
N TRP A 51 -10.38 8.15 5.89
CA TRP A 51 -10.17 6.95 5.07
C TRP A 51 -11.18 6.82 3.94
N ALA A 52 -12.46 7.16 4.16
CA ALA A 52 -13.47 7.16 3.12
C ALA A 52 -13.16 8.14 1.99
N LYS A 53 -12.60 9.32 2.31
CA LYS A 53 -12.13 10.30 1.31
C LYS A 53 -10.90 9.80 0.55
N TRP A 54 -10.01 9.05 1.21
CA TRP A 54 -8.81 8.51 0.59
C TRP A 54 -9.06 7.25 -0.26
N ALA A 55 -10.07 6.45 0.08
CA ALA A 55 -10.31 5.15 -0.55
C ALA A 55 -10.40 5.17 -2.09
N PRO A 56 -11.08 6.13 -2.76
CA PRO A 56 -11.09 6.22 -4.22
C PRO A 56 -9.69 6.47 -4.80
N VAL A 57 -8.89 7.31 -4.14
CA VAL A 57 -7.51 7.62 -4.56
C VAL A 57 -6.62 6.39 -4.39
N GLN A 58 -6.78 5.67 -3.27
CA GLN A 58 -6.05 4.42 -3.05
C GLN A 58 -6.39 3.36 -4.09
N LEU A 59 -7.67 3.17 -4.40
CA LEU A 59 -8.11 2.24 -5.44
C LEU A 59 -7.50 2.59 -6.81
N ALA A 60 -7.54 3.86 -7.18
CA ALA A 60 -6.91 4.34 -8.40
C ALA A 60 -5.40 4.09 -8.41
N ALA A 61 -4.71 4.37 -7.29
CA ALA A 61 -3.28 4.13 -7.14
C ALA A 61 -2.90 2.64 -7.32
N ILE A 62 -3.66 1.73 -6.71
CA ILE A 62 -3.48 0.28 -6.84
C ILE A 62 -3.70 -0.16 -8.29
N ALA A 63 -4.77 0.32 -8.93
CA ALA A 63 -5.08 -0.03 -10.32
C ALA A 63 -4.00 0.47 -11.29
N VAL A 64 -3.58 1.73 -11.15
CA VAL A 64 -2.54 2.35 -11.97
C VAL A 64 -1.19 1.63 -11.79
N HIS A 65 -0.85 1.26 -10.55
CA HIS A 65 0.34 0.43 -10.26
C HIS A 65 0.26 -0.93 -10.98
N GLY A 66 -0.88 -1.62 -10.88
CA GLY A 66 -1.10 -2.92 -11.52
C GLY A 66 -0.99 -2.86 -13.04
N ILE A 67 -1.62 -1.87 -13.69
CA ILE A 67 -1.52 -1.67 -15.14
C ILE A 67 -0.07 -1.41 -15.56
N GLY A 68 0.64 -0.55 -14.81
CA GLY A 68 2.07 -0.30 -15.01
C GLY A 68 2.89 -1.59 -14.89
N GLY A 69 2.63 -2.41 -13.87
CA GLY A 69 3.30 -3.69 -13.64
C GLY A 69 3.11 -4.68 -14.79
N ILE A 70 1.87 -4.84 -15.28
CA ILE A 70 1.57 -5.69 -16.43
C ILE A 70 2.32 -5.20 -17.68
N GLY A 71 2.30 -3.90 -17.95
CA GLY A 71 3.05 -3.32 -19.08
C GLY A 71 4.55 -3.54 -18.97
N LEU A 72 5.13 -3.42 -17.77
CA LEU A 72 6.56 -3.70 -17.53
C LEU A 72 6.89 -5.17 -17.75
N ILE A 73 6.04 -6.11 -17.35
CA ILE A 73 6.25 -7.54 -17.60
C ILE A 73 6.19 -7.82 -19.10
N ALA A 74 5.20 -7.26 -19.81
CA ALA A 74 5.04 -7.44 -21.25
C ALA A 74 6.22 -6.87 -22.06
N GLY A 75 6.69 -5.66 -21.71
CA GLY A 75 7.83 -5.02 -22.36
C GLY A 75 9.20 -5.64 -22.03
N ASN A 76 9.28 -6.55 -21.05
CA ASN A 76 10.53 -7.20 -20.63
C ASN A 76 10.55 -8.72 -20.89
N LYS A 77 9.65 -9.26 -21.73
CA LYS A 77 9.54 -10.70 -22.00
C LYS A 77 10.87 -11.39 -22.36
N ALA A 78 11.66 -10.79 -23.26
CA ALA A 78 12.95 -11.36 -23.68
C ALA A 78 13.96 -11.46 -22.52
N ARG A 79 14.02 -10.43 -21.65
CA ARG A 79 14.89 -10.41 -20.47
C ARG A 79 14.46 -11.44 -19.44
N LEU A 80 13.15 -11.59 -19.21
CA LEU A 80 12.59 -12.59 -18.31
C LEU A 80 12.88 -14.02 -18.81
N ALA A 81 12.84 -14.26 -20.12
CA ALA A 81 13.21 -15.56 -20.68
C ALA A 81 14.70 -15.88 -20.42
N GLY A 82 15.59 -14.90 -20.63
CA GLY A 82 17.04 -15.10 -20.55
C GLY A 82 17.67 -15.02 -19.15
N GLN A 83 17.01 -14.44 -18.14
CA GLN A 83 17.61 -14.17 -16.83
C GLN A 83 16.78 -14.74 -15.66
N PRO A 84 17.24 -15.83 -15.00
CA PRO A 84 16.54 -16.44 -13.86
C PRO A 84 16.30 -15.47 -12.70
N GLU A 85 17.27 -14.62 -12.38
CA GLU A 85 17.18 -13.63 -11.31
C GLU A 85 16.06 -12.61 -11.55
N SER A 86 15.91 -12.14 -12.79
CA SER A 86 14.82 -11.23 -13.17
C SER A 86 13.45 -11.90 -13.01
N ARG A 87 13.34 -13.22 -13.22
CA ARG A 87 12.09 -13.97 -13.00
C ARG A 87 11.77 -14.09 -11.51
N THR A 88 12.76 -14.41 -10.68
CA THR A 88 12.57 -14.51 -9.22
C THR A 88 12.14 -13.17 -8.63
N ASN A 89 12.80 -12.08 -8.99
CA ASN A 89 12.44 -10.73 -8.53
C ASN A 89 11.01 -10.35 -8.95
N THR A 90 10.63 -10.65 -10.20
CA THR A 90 9.27 -10.40 -10.70
C THR A 90 8.21 -11.20 -9.93
N LYS A 91 8.46 -12.48 -9.65
CA LYS A 91 7.55 -13.32 -8.85
C LYS A 91 7.39 -12.79 -7.42
N LEU A 92 8.50 -12.42 -6.78
CA LEU A 92 8.49 -11.87 -5.42
C LEU A 92 7.67 -10.57 -5.35
N LYS A 93 7.90 -9.65 -6.30
CA LYS A 93 7.12 -8.40 -6.39
C LYS A 93 5.65 -8.66 -6.61
N LEU A 94 5.29 -9.58 -7.51
CA LEU A 94 3.90 -9.92 -7.76
C LEU A 94 3.24 -10.48 -6.49
N ALA A 95 3.91 -11.40 -5.79
CA ALA A 95 3.41 -11.95 -4.52
C ALA A 95 3.18 -10.87 -3.47
N LEU A 96 4.15 -9.96 -3.29
CA LEU A 96 4.03 -8.83 -2.36
C LEU A 96 2.94 -7.84 -2.78
N THR A 97 2.75 -7.61 -4.08
CA THR A 97 1.68 -6.73 -4.60
C THR A 97 0.30 -7.31 -4.31
N VAL A 98 0.13 -8.61 -4.53
CA VAL A 98 -1.13 -9.31 -4.20
C VAL A 98 -1.37 -9.31 -2.69
N ALA A 99 -0.33 -9.56 -1.88
CA ALA A 99 -0.44 -9.51 -0.43
C ALA A 99 -0.83 -8.11 0.06
N ALA A 100 -0.21 -7.05 -0.46
CA ALA A 100 -0.55 -5.66 -0.14
C ALA A 100 -1.99 -5.32 -0.55
N GLY A 101 -2.42 -5.78 -1.73
CA GLY A 101 -3.78 -5.59 -2.23
C GLY A 101 -4.82 -6.26 -1.32
N GLY A 102 -4.59 -7.52 -0.95
CA GLY A 102 -5.44 -8.25 -0.01
C GLY A 102 -5.48 -7.60 1.37
N ALA A 103 -4.33 -7.16 1.89
CA ALA A 103 -4.25 -6.44 3.16
C ALA A 103 -5.01 -5.10 3.10
N SER A 104 -4.98 -4.39 1.98
CA SER A 104 -5.67 -3.11 1.79
C SER A 104 -7.19 -3.32 1.78
N LEU A 105 -7.66 -4.33 1.04
CA LEU A 105 -9.08 -4.71 1.03
C LEU A 105 -9.55 -5.08 2.44
N TYR A 106 -8.79 -5.93 3.14
CA TYR A 106 -9.16 -6.36 4.49
C TYR A 106 -9.18 -5.19 5.47
N SER A 107 -8.18 -4.31 5.41
CA SER A 107 -8.13 -3.10 6.22
C SER A 107 -9.31 -2.16 5.94
N GLY A 108 -9.72 -2.02 4.68
CA GLY A 108 -10.92 -1.24 4.31
C GLY A 108 -12.22 -1.82 4.91
N LEU A 109 -12.37 -3.15 4.94
CA LEU A 109 -13.52 -3.80 5.58
C LEU A 109 -13.52 -3.56 7.09
N LEU A 110 -12.38 -3.69 7.76
CA LEU A 110 -12.25 -3.40 9.18
C LEU A 110 -12.50 -1.92 9.50
N GLY A 111 -11.98 -1.01 8.68
CA GLY A 111 -12.24 0.43 8.79
C GLY A 111 -13.71 0.77 8.66
N ARG A 112 -14.44 0.09 7.76
CA ARG A 112 -15.90 0.21 7.67
C ARG A 112 -16.60 -0.27 8.94
N THR A 113 -16.21 -1.43 9.47
CA THR A 113 -16.76 -1.94 10.75
C THR A 113 -16.51 -0.96 11.89
N ILE A 114 -15.29 -0.40 11.99
CA ILE A 114 -14.95 0.62 13.00
C ILE A 114 -15.81 1.87 12.83
N GLY A 115 -16.00 2.35 11.60
CA GLY A 115 -16.84 3.51 11.32
C GLY A 115 -18.32 3.30 11.69
N LEU A 116 -18.87 2.10 11.42
CA LEU A 116 -20.24 1.74 11.78
C LEU A 116 -20.47 1.71 13.29
N HIS A 117 -19.44 1.35 14.07
CA HIS A 117 -19.49 1.31 15.53
C HIS A 117 -18.88 2.56 16.18
N SER A 118 -18.74 3.66 15.43
CA SER A 118 -18.06 4.87 15.93
C SER A 118 -18.71 5.46 17.18
N SER A 119 -20.03 5.33 17.35
CA SER A 119 -20.76 5.81 18.54
C SER A 119 -20.36 5.11 19.86
N GLU A 120 -19.72 3.95 19.81
CA GLU A 120 -19.23 3.26 21.01
C GLU A 120 -17.96 3.91 21.58
N GLY A 121 -17.26 4.70 20.76
CA GLY A 121 -16.02 5.38 21.14
C GLY A 121 -14.82 4.46 21.28
N ALA A 122 -13.65 5.07 21.45
CA ALA A 122 -12.38 4.36 21.60
C ALA A 122 -11.30 5.18 22.34
N GLU A 123 -10.33 4.49 22.94
CA GLU A 123 -9.15 5.13 23.53
C GLU A 123 -8.30 5.81 22.45
N THR A 124 -8.09 5.13 21.33
CA THR A 124 -7.57 5.72 20.08
C THR A 124 -8.27 5.09 18.88
N VAL A 125 -7.91 5.50 17.66
CA VAL A 125 -8.45 4.89 16.44
C VAL A 125 -8.31 3.36 16.40
N THR A 126 -7.23 2.80 16.96
CA THR A 126 -6.96 1.34 16.94
C THR A 126 -6.86 0.72 18.34
N GLU A 127 -7.27 1.47 19.36
CA GLU A 127 -7.32 1.01 20.75
C GLU A 127 -8.74 1.06 21.29
N PRO A 128 -9.37 -0.10 21.58
CA PRO A 128 -10.76 -0.14 22.01
C PRO A 128 -10.94 0.44 23.41
N ALA A 129 -12.10 1.07 23.61
CA ALA A 129 -12.57 1.40 24.96
C ALA A 129 -12.91 0.11 25.74
N SER A 130 -12.86 0.18 27.07
CA SER A 130 -13.24 -0.95 27.94
C SER A 130 -14.71 -1.37 27.79
N THR A 131 -15.56 -0.46 27.30
CA THR A 131 -17.00 -0.67 27.06
C THR A 131 -17.32 -1.03 25.61
N ALA A 132 -16.33 -1.11 24.73
CA ALA A 132 -16.53 -1.41 23.32
C ALA A 132 -17.06 -2.84 23.11
N SER A 133 -17.92 -3.01 22.11
CA SER A 133 -18.42 -4.30 21.67
C SER A 133 -17.29 -5.23 21.24
N ALA A 134 -17.57 -6.54 21.27
CA ALA A 134 -16.61 -7.55 20.82
C ALA A 134 -16.23 -7.36 19.34
N GLU A 135 -17.17 -6.91 18.52
CA GLU A 135 -16.95 -6.66 17.10
C GLU A 135 -16.01 -5.47 16.87
N LEU A 136 -16.28 -4.32 17.51
CA LEU A 136 -15.41 -3.14 17.44
C LEU A 136 -14.01 -3.46 17.97
N THR A 137 -13.93 -4.14 19.12
CA THR A 137 -12.68 -4.57 19.74
C THR A 137 -11.84 -5.44 18.79
N ALA A 138 -12.47 -6.43 18.15
CA ALA A 138 -11.77 -7.30 17.21
C ALA A 138 -11.30 -6.53 15.97
N ALA A 139 -12.11 -5.61 15.45
CA ALA A 139 -11.77 -4.81 14.30
C ALA A 139 -10.57 -3.89 14.57
N GLN A 140 -10.59 -3.15 15.69
CA GLN A 140 -9.51 -2.24 16.07
C GLN A 140 -8.20 -2.96 16.34
N LYS A 141 -8.22 -4.13 17.02
CA LYS A 141 -7.01 -4.93 17.27
C LYS A 141 -6.34 -5.39 15.97
N LYS A 142 -7.12 -5.83 14.98
CA LYS A 142 -6.61 -6.21 13.67
C LYS A 142 -6.10 -5.01 12.88
N GLN A 143 -6.84 -3.90 12.92
CA GLN A 143 -6.44 -2.65 12.27
C GLN A 143 -5.15 -2.08 12.88
N ARG A 144 -4.92 -2.27 14.19
CA ARG A 144 -3.67 -1.88 14.86
C ARG A 144 -2.43 -2.51 14.23
N ILE A 145 -2.55 -3.75 13.77
CA ILE A 145 -1.49 -4.49 13.08
C ILE A 145 -1.43 -4.04 11.61
N LEU A 146 -2.57 -4.06 10.91
CA LEU A 146 -2.62 -3.77 9.48
C LEU A 146 -2.15 -2.37 9.11
N GLN A 147 -2.41 -1.36 9.95
CA GLN A 147 -1.95 0.01 9.70
C GLN A 147 -0.43 0.11 9.56
N TRP A 148 0.33 -0.84 10.12
CA TRP A 148 1.79 -0.91 9.98
C TRP A 148 2.25 -1.94 8.94
N VAL A 149 1.52 -3.05 8.79
CA VAL A 149 1.81 -4.04 7.75
C VAL A 149 1.75 -3.40 6.35
N LEU A 150 0.76 -2.55 6.09
CA LEU A 150 0.57 -1.91 4.78
C LEU A 150 1.74 -1.03 4.34
N PRO A 151 2.21 -0.05 5.15
CA PRO A 151 3.42 0.71 4.85
C PRO A 151 4.67 -0.16 4.69
N VAL A 152 4.81 -1.24 5.48
CA VAL A 152 5.96 -2.15 5.33
C VAL A 152 5.92 -2.89 4.00
N LEU A 153 4.78 -3.47 3.62
CA LEU A 153 4.63 -4.18 2.34
C LEU A 153 4.87 -3.26 1.14
N THR A 154 4.21 -2.10 1.14
CA THR A 154 4.31 -1.13 0.04
C THR A 154 5.69 -0.45 0.00
N GLY A 155 6.30 -0.15 1.14
CA GLY A 155 7.67 0.35 1.23
C GLY A 155 8.70 -0.68 0.75
N THR A 156 8.50 -1.96 1.06
CA THR A 156 9.33 -3.05 0.51
C THR A 156 9.24 -3.10 -1.01
N LEU A 157 8.03 -2.95 -1.57
CA LEU A 157 7.85 -2.86 -3.02
C LEU A 157 8.59 -1.66 -3.63
N ILE A 158 8.64 -0.50 -2.94
CA ILE A 158 9.42 0.67 -3.38
C ILE A 158 10.92 0.31 -3.45
N VAL A 159 11.45 -0.33 -2.41
CA VAL A 159 12.86 -0.77 -2.38
C VAL A 159 13.15 -1.74 -3.52
N LEU A 160 12.29 -2.74 -3.73
CA LEU A 160 12.45 -3.69 -4.83
C LEU A 160 12.31 -3.02 -6.20
N ALA A 161 11.46 -1.99 -6.34
CA ALA A 161 11.34 -1.18 -7.56
C ALA A 161 12.66 -0.47 -7.87
N ALA A 162 13.28 0.18 -6.89
CA ALA A 162 14.60 0.81 -7.01
C ALA A 162 15.68 -0.20 -7.40
N GLN A 163 15.74 -1.34 -6.69
CA GLN A 163 16.70 -2.42 -6.99
C GLN A 163 16.56 -2.92 -8.44
N GLN A 164 15.33 -3.12 -8.92
CA GLN A 164 15.10 -3.53 -10.31
C GLN A 164 15.50 -2.43 -11.31
N GLY A 165 15.34 -1.16 -10.96
CA GLY A 165 15.83 -0.04 -11.75
C GLY A 165 17.35 -0.10 -11.96
N GLU A 166 18.10 -0.38 -10.89
CA GLU A 166 19.55 -0.58 -10.96
C GLU A 166 19.94 -1.79 -11.82
N GLN A 167 19.25 -2.93 -11.66
CA GLN A 167 19.47 -4.14 -12.47
C GLN A 167 19.17 -3.95 -13.98
N GLN A 168 18.42 -2.91 -14.34
CA GLN A 168 18.09 -2.61 -15.75
C GLN A 168 19.10 -1.66 -16.40
N ARG A 169 20.01 -1.06 -15.64
CA ARG A 169 21.10 -0.27 -16.22
C ARG A 169 22.02 -1.22 -16.99
N PRO A 170 22.45 -0.87 -18.21
CA PRO A 170 23.54 -1.61 -18.85
C PRO A 170 24.74 -1.56 -17.92
N PHE A 171 25.47 -2.68 -17.77
CA PHE A 171 26.77 -2.64 -17.11
C PHE A 171 27.58 -1.49 -17.71
N ALA A 172 28.11 -0.60 -16.87
CA ALA A 172 29.14 0.33 -17.29
C ALA A 172 30.33 -0.54 -17.73
N GLY A 173 30.41 -0.81 -19.03
CA GLY A 173 31.35 -1.76 -19.57
C GLY A 173 32.77 -1.30 -19.29
N LEU A 174 33.59 -2.21 -18.80
CA LEU A 174 35.05 -2.11 -18.84
C LEU A 174 35.61 -2.11 -20.27
N LEU A 175 34.75 -2.17 -21.31
CA LEU A 175 35.14 -1.93 -22.70
C LEU A 175 33.98 -1.27 -23.46
N LYS A 176 34.01 0.06 -23.56
CA LYS A 176 33.68 0.75 -24.81
C LYS A 176 35.00 1.36 -25.28
N ARG A 177 35.51 0.81 -26.39
CA ARG A 177 36.71 1.17 -27.17
C ARG A 177 37.49 2.39 -26.70
#